data_AF-A0ABD1F4X4-F1
#
_entry.id   AF-A0ABD1F4X4-F1
#
_cell.length_a   1.000
_cell.length_b   1.000
_cell.length_c   1.000
_cell.angle_alpha   90.00
_cell.angle_beta   90.00
_cell.angle_gamma   90.00
#
_symmetry.space_group_name_H-M   'P 1'
#
loop_
_entity.id
_entity.type
_entity.pdbx_description
1 polymer ?
#
loop_
_entity_poly.entity_id
_entity_poly.type
_entity_poly.pdbx_seq_one_letter_code
_entity_poly.pdbx_strand_id
1 'polypeptide(L)'
;MSSITKKRFTHEQVDNKWKGMKTTYKNIKDENKLTGNSPAKWESFNAMDSFMKKRSEIIPLVTCDTIEGLQFKQTTDQNLEVSTKNTDDSGSSSFFQKRKGYSNEIQKRHDEKMARFDEYLKLYKQSLELKAAMASKKNFFQSLMKLCKN
;
A
#
# COMPACT_ATOMS: atom_id res chain seq x y z
N MET A 1 -42.30 -23.21 17.92
CA MET A 1 -41.71 -21.93 18.36
C MET A 1 -40.21 -22.13 18.44
N SER A 2 -39.42 -21.45 17.60
CA SER A 2 -37.96 -21.62 17.59
C SER A 2 -37.33 -20.76 18.68
N SER A 3 -36.68 -21.40 19.66
CA SER A 3 -35.99 -20.72 20.76
C SER A 3 -34.76 -19.98 20.22
N ILE A 4 -34.78 -18.65 20.31
CA ILE A 4 -33.64 -17.80 19.90
C ILE A 4 -32.56 -17.90 20.98
N THR A 5 -31.58 -18.78 20.79
CA THR A 5 -30.41 -18.88 21.65
C THR A 5 -29.51 -17.65 21.42
N LYS A 6 -29.31 -16.83 22.45
CA LYS A 6 -28.43 -15.65 22.40
C LYS A 6 -26.96 -16.10 22.31
N LYS A 7 -26.46 -16.24 21.08
CA LYS A 7 -25.05 -16.57 20.82
C LYS A 7 -24.17 -15.37 21.19
N ARG A 8 -23.17 -15.59 22.05
CA ARG A 8 -22.12 -14.59 22.33
C ARG A 8 -21.01 -14.73 21.31
N PHE A 9 -20.57 -13.60 20.75
CA PHE A 9 -19.47 -13.54 19.79
C PHE A 9 -18.25 -12.91 20.46
N THR A 10 -17.08 -13.49 20.23
CA THR A 10 -15.80 -12.89 20.62
C THR A 10 -15.47 -11.74 19.68
N HIS A 11 -14.73 -10.74 20.16
CA HIS A 11 -14.28 -9.60 19.35
C HIS A 11 -13.63 -10.04 18.02
N GLU A 12 -12.76 -11.05 18.07
CA GLU A 12 -12.08 -11.59 16.88
C GLU A 12 -13.06 -12.17 15.85
N GLN A 13 -14.13 -12.83 16.30
CA GLN A 13 -15.14 -13.39 15.40
C GLN A 13 -15.92 -12.29 14.68
N VAL A 14 -16.22 -11.20 15.39
CA VAL A 14 -16.90 -10.03 14.81
C VAL A 14 -15.97 -9.32 13.83
N ASP A 15 -14.70 -9.12 14.17
CA ASP A 15 -13.73 -8.45 13.31
C ASP A 15 -13.44 -9.25 12.03
N ASN A 16 -13.26 -10.57 12.14
CA ASN A 16 -13.08 -11.44 10.98
C ASN A 16 -14.32 -11.44 10.08
N LYS A 17 -15.53 -11.47 10.67
CA LYS A 17 -16.77 -11.35 9.90
C LYS A 17 -16.86 -10.00 9.19
N TRP A 18 -16.52 -8.91 9.86
CA TRP A 18 -16.51 -7.57 9.28
C TRP A 18 -15.49 -7.42 8.15
N LYS A 19 -14.28 -7.96 8.32
CA LYS A 19 -13.25 -8.01 7.28
C LYS A 19 -13.76 -8.75 6.03
N GLY A 20 -14.37 -9.91 6.21
CA GLY A 20 -14.99 -10.66 5.11
C GLY A 20 -16.06 -9.85 4.39
N MET A 21 -16.96 -9.21 5.13
CA MET A 21 -18.01 -8.34 4.56
C MET A 21 -17.43 -7.17 3.74
N LYS A 22 -16.33 -6.55 4.21
CA LYS A 22 -15.64 -5.48 3.45
C LYS A 22 -15.03 -6.00 2.16
N THR A 23 -14.38 -7.17 2.18
CA THR A 23 -13.77 -7.77 0.99
C THR A 23 -14.84 -8.10 -0.05
N THR A 24 -15.93 -8.76 0.34
CA THR A 24 -17.05 -9.07 -0.55
C THR A 24 -17.65 -7.80 -1.15
N TYR A 25 -17.86 -6.75 -0.35
CA TYR A 25 -18.35 -5.46 -0.84
C TYR A 25 -17.43 -4.83 -1.89
N LYS A 26 -16.12 -4.82 -1.65
CA LYS A 26 -15.13 -4.27 -2.59
C LYS A 26 -15.15 -5.04 -3.92
N ASN A 27 -15.07 -6.37 -3.87
CA ASN A 27 -15.06 -7.20 -5.05
C ASN A 27 -16.29 -6.95 -5.93
N ILE A 28 -17.49 -6.96 -5.32
CA ILE A 28 -18.74 -6.69 -6.05
C ILE A 28 -18.72 -5.28 -6.65
N LYS A 29 -18.22 -4.28 -5.92
CA LYS A 29 -18.13 -2.90 -6.40
C LYS A 29 -17.17 -2.77 -7.59
N ASP A 30 -16.05 -3.46 -7.56
CA ASP A 30 -15.03 -3.43 -8.61
C ASP A 30 -15.50 -4.21 -9.85
N GLU A 31 -16.15 -5.36 -9.68
CA GLU A 31 -16.80 -6.12 -10.76
C GLU A 31 -17.88 -5.28 -11.44
N ASN A 32 -18.73 -4.60 -10.66
CA ASN A 32 -19.76 -3.71 -11.22
C ASN A 32 -19.17 -2.53 -12.01
N LYS A 33 -18.00 -2.00 -11.61
CA LYS A 33 -17.30 -0.96 -12.37
C LYS A 33 -16.73 -1.48 -13.69
N LEU A 34 -16.17 -2.69 -13.68
CA LEU A 34 -15.47 -3.27 -14.84
C LEU A 34 -16.44 -3.78 -15.91
N THR A 35 -17.51 -4.47 -15.50
CA THR A 35 -18.34 -5.26 -16.41
C THR A 35 -19.58 -4.50 -16.89
N GLY A 36 -19.96 -3.39 -16.23
CA GLY A 36 -21.15 -2.59 -16.58
C GLY A 36 -22.50 -3.32 -16.45
N ASN A 37 -22.46 -4.62 -16.15
CA ASN A 37 -23.61 -5.50 -16.04
C ASN A 37 -23.65 -6.07 -14.62
N SER A 38 -24.48 -5.50 -13.74
CA SER A 38 -24.69 -6.02 -12.39
C SER A 38 -25.70 -7.16 -12.42
N PRO A 39 -25.43 -8.33 -11.80
CA PRO A 39 -26.06 -8.55 -10.48
C PRO A 39 -25.35 -9.61 -9.60
N ALA A 40 -24.23 -9.29 -8.96
CA ALA A 40 -23.87 -10.00 -7.72
C ALA A 40 -24.63 -9.34 -6.55
N LYS A 41 -25.92 -9.63 -6.45
CA LYS A 41 -26.82 -9.03 -5.45
C LYS A 41 -26.61 -9.70 -4.10
N TRP A 42 -25.48 -9.41 -3.47
CA TRP A 42 -25.33 -9.73 -2.05
C TRP A 42 -26.40 -8.94 -1.29
N GLU A 43 -27.27 -9.63 -0.54
CA GLU A 43 -28.46 -9.03 0.08
C GLU A 43 -28.12 -7.84 0.99
N SER A 44 -26.95 -7.91 1.65
CA SER A 44 -26.45 -6.84 2.51
C SER A 44 -25.67 -5.76 1.77
N PHE A 45 -25.53 -5.84 0.44
CA PHE A 45 -24.77 -4.87 -0.35
C PHE A 45 -25.34 -3.47 -0.20
N ASN A 46 -26.65 -3.29 -0.36
CA ASN A 46 -27.29 -1.96 -0.26
C ASN A 46 -27.10 -1.34 1.14
N ALA A 47 -27.22 -2.16 2.19
CA ALA A 47 -27.00 -1.71 3.56
C ALA A 47 -25.53 -1.30 3.80
N MET A 48 -24.59 -2.12 3.31
CA MET A 48 -23.17 -1.85 3.38
C MET A 48 -22.76 -0.63 2.55
N ASP A 49 -23.33 -0.48 1.35
CA ASP A 49 -23.07 0.63 0.44
C ASP A 49 -23.58 1.96 1.02
N SER A 50 -24.79 1.97 1.61
CA SER A 50 -25.30 3.13 2.34
C SER A 50 -24.40 3.51 3.51
N PHE A 51 -23.94 2.52 4.29
CA PHE A 51 -23.03 2.75 5.41
C PHE A 51 -21.65 3.28 4.97
N MET A 52 -21.10 2.75 3.88
CA MET A 52 -19.78 3.13 3.35
C MET A 52 -19.79 4.47 2.62
N LYS A 53 -20.88 4.82 1.93
CA LYS A 53 -21.03 6.10 1.22
C LYS A 53 -21.30 7.28 2.15
N LYS A 54 -21.90 7.05 3.32
CA LYS A 54 -22.25 8.11 4.29
C LYS A 54 -21.05 8.84 4.91
N ARG A 55 -19.82 8.32 4.82
CA ARG A 55 -18.62 8.92 5.43
C ARG A 55 -17.69 9.63 4.44
N SER A 56 -18.22 10.20 3.37
CA SER A 56 -17.43 11.02 2.44
C SER A 56 -17.38 12.50 2.84
N GLU A 57 -17.15 12.80 4.12
CA GLU A 57 -16.99 14.20 4.56
C GLU A 57 -15.66 14.81 4.08
N ILE A 58 -14.72 13.97 3.63
CA ILE A 58 -13.48 14.40 2.99
C ILE A 58 -13.47 13.80 1.59
N ILE A 59 -14.20 14.44 0.67
CA ILE A 59 -13.98 14.22 -0.75
C ILE A 59 -12.70 15.01 -1.11
N PRO A 60 -11.61 14.35 -1.49
CA PRO A 60 -10.42 15.08 -1.91
C PRO A 60 -10.76 15.88 -3.18
N LEU A 61 -10.40 17.17 -3.21
CA LEU A 61 -10.57 18.04 -4.38
C LEU A 61 -9.95 17.42 -5.64
N VAL A 62 -8.84 16.70 -5.45
CA VAL A 62 -8.07 16.05 -6.51
C VAL A 62 -7.71 14.63 -6.08
N THR A 63 -7.97 13.66 -6.94
CA THR A 63 -7.46 12.29 -6.81
C THR A 63 -6.48 12.04 -7.95
N CYS A 64 -5.31 11.49 -7.66
CA CYS A 64 -4.34 11.11 -8.70
C CYS A 64 -4.25 9.59 -8.76
N ASP A 65 -4.67 9.00 -9.87
CA ASP A 65 -4.53 7.57 -10.13
C ASP A 65 -3.52 7.31 -11.24
N THR A 66 -2.71 6.27 -11.08
CA THR A 66 -1.68 5.89 -12.06
C THR A 66 -2.29 5.51 -13.42
N ILE A 67 -3.56 5.12 -13.44
CA ILE A 67 -4.31 4.73 -14.63
C ILE A 67 -5.14 5.90 -15.16
N GLU A 68 -5.81 6.63 -14.26
CA GLU A 68 -6.82 7.61 -14.63
C GLU A 68 -6.33 9.08 -14.57
N GLY A 69 -5.06 9.29 -14.18
CA GLY A 69 -4.43 10.60 -14.12
C GLY A 69 -4.94 11.47 -12.97
N LEU A 70 -4.79 12.80 -13.13
CA LEU A 70 -5.39 13.78 -12.22
C LEU A 70 -6.91 13.84 -12.46
N GLN A 71 -7.70 13.48 -11.47
CA GLN A 71 -9.14 13.64 -11.49
C GLN A 71 -9.58 14.75 -10.52
N PHE A 72 -10.25 15.75 -11.08
CA PHE A 72 -10.92 16.80 -10.32
C PHE A 72 -12.37 16.39 -10.08
N LYS A 73 -12.79 16.30 -8.82
CA LYS A 73 -14.22 16.14 -8.52
C LYS A 73 -14.85 17.54 -8.51
N GLN A 74 -15.65 17.83 -9.53
CA GLN A 74 -16.47 19.04 -9.57
C GLN A 74 -17.41 19.02 -8.36
N THR A 75 -17.10 19.80 -7.33
CA THR A 75 -18.06 20.09 -6.27
C THR A 75 -19.16 20.91 -6.91
N THR A 76 -20.37 20.38 -6.92
CA THR A 76 -21.56 21.07 -7.39
C THR A 76 -21.85 22.18 -6.41
N ASP A 77 -21.26 23.35 -6.61
CA ASP A 77 -21.79 24.64 -6.14
C ASP A 77 -21.26 25.74 -7.07
N GLN A 78 -22.19 26.15 -7.94
CA GLN A 78 -22.32 27.40 -8.70
C GLN A 78 -21.04 28.17 -9.13
N ASN A 79 -20.86 28.15 -10.46
CA ASN A 79 -20.46 29.29 -11.30
C ASN A 79 -19.04 29.86 -11.10
N LEU A 80 -18.07 29.19 -11.73
CA LEU A 80 -16.86 29.84 -12.24
C LEU A 80 -16.55 29.19 -13.60
N GLU A 81 -16.94 29.88 -14.67
CA GLU A 81 -16.51 29.55 -16.02
C GLU A 81 -14.98 29.64 -16.09
N VAL A 82 -14.33 28.49 -16.16
CA VAL A 82 -13.01 28.39 -16.78
C VAL A 82 -13.17 27.44 -17.95
N SER A 83 -13.35 28.07 -19.11
CA SER A 83 -13.32 27.42 -20.40
C SER A 83 -11.94 26.83 -20.64
N THR A 84 -11.82 25.51 -20.67
CA THR A 84 -10.70 24.85 -21.37
C THR A 84 -11.28 24.04 -22.52
N LYS A 85 -11.00 24.56 -23.72
CA LYS A 85 -11.37 24.03 -25.02
C LYS A 85 -11.01 22.55 -25.12
N ASN A 86 -11.99 21.75 -25.51
CA ASN A 86 -11.73 20.43 -26.09
C ASN A 86 -10.92 20.64 -27.38
N THR A 87 -9.68 20.16 -27.40
CA THR A 87 -8.99 19.88 -28.64
C THR A 87 -9.15 18.39 -28.91
N ASP A 88 -10.07 18.08 -29.80
CA ASP A 88 -10.08 16.83 -30.54
C ASP A 88 -8.78 16.80 -31.37
N ASP A 89 -7.76 16.07 -30.91
CA ASP A 89 -6.64 15.71 -31.76
C ASP A 89 -6.71 14.22 -32.07
N SER A 90 -6.99 13.96 -33.34
CA SER A 90 -6.92 12.65 -33.97
C SER A 90 -5.45 12.31 -34.20
N GLY A 91 -4.73 12.08 -33.10
CA GLY A 91 -3.31 11.72 -33.08
C GLY A 91 -3.11 10.21 -33.13
N SER A 92 -2.77 9.74 -34.31
CA SER A 92 -2.23 8.42 -34.67
C SER A 92 -1.59 7.60 -33.52
N SER A 93 -1.97 6.32 -33.50
CA SER A 93 -1.43 5.22 -32.71
C SER A 93 0.08 5.26 -32.43
N SER A 94 0.48 5.37 -31.16
CA SER A 94 1.82 4.93 -30.72
C SER A 94 1.98 4.59 -29.22
N PHE A 95 0.90 4.45 -28.44
CA PHE A 95 1.04 4.21 -26.99
C PHE A 95 1.36 2.76 -26.58
N PHE A 96 1.51 1.83 -27.53
CA PHE A 96 1.93 0.45 -27.24
C PHE A 96 3.41 0.32 -26.85
N GLN A 97 4.23 1.37 -26.93
CA GLN A 97 5.66 1.32 -26.63
C GLN A 97 6.06 1.67 -25.18
N LYS A 98 5.15 2.08 -24.29
CA LYS A 98 5.50 2.48 -22.91
C LYS A 98 5.41 1.39 -21.84
N ARG A 99 5.19 0.12 -22.19
CA ARG A 99 5.09 -0.98 -21.21
C ARG A 99 6.44 -1.53 -20.70
N LYS A 100 7.56 -1.29 -21.39
CA LYS A 100 8.88 -1.77 -20.94
C LYS A 100 9.54 -0.92 -19.85
N GLY A 101 9.29 0.40 -19.83
CA GLY A 101 9.96 1.33 -18.89
C GLY A 101 9.55 1.17 -17.42
N TYR A 102 8.25 1.00 -17.17
CA TYR A 102 7.71 0.91 -15.80
C TYR A 102 8.17 -0.34 -15.04
N SER A 103 8.33 -1.48 -15.74
CA SER A 103 8.92 -2.70 -15.18
C SER A 103 10.39 -2.48 -14.80
N ASN A 104 11.14 -1.76 -15.63
CA ASN A 104 12.55 -1.47 -15.38
C ASN A 104 12.72 -0.52 -14.18
N GLU A 105 11.82 0.44 -13.98
CA GLU A 105 11.87 1.36 -12.84
C GLU A 105 11.50 0.68 -11.50
N ILE A 106 10.56 -0.26 -11.52
CA ILE A 106 10.25 -1.08 -10.34
C ILE A 106 11.44 -1.99 -10.01
N GLN A 107 12.01 -2.64 -11.02
CA GLN A 107 13.19 -3.50 -10.84
C GLN A 107 14.38 -2.70 -10.32
N LYS A 108 14.64 -1.52 -10.89
CA LYS A 108 15.70 -0.62 -10.44
C LYS A 108 15.54 -0.24 -8.96
N ARG A 109 14.32 0.13 -8.52
CA ARG A 109 14.04 0.44 -7.11
C ARG A 109 14.22 -0.76 -6.19
N HIS A 110 13.87 -1.96 -6.67
CA HIS A 110 14.10 -3.20 -5.94
C HIS A 110 15.61 -3.49 -5.80
N ASP A 111 16.37 -3.35 -6.88
CA ASP A 111 17.81 -3.61 -6.90
C ASP A 111 18.57 -2.60 -6.05
N GLU A 112 18.20 -1.32 -6.11
CA GLU A 112 18.72 -0.28 -5.22
C GLU A 112 18.43 -0.59 -3.74
N LYS A 113 17.25 -1.14 -3.44
CA LYS A 113 16.88 -1.57 -2.08
C LYS A 113 17.73 -2.76 -1.63
N MET A 114 17.97 -3.74 -2.50
CA MET A 114 18.84 -4.90 -2.19
C MET A 114 20.29 -4.48 -1.99
N ALA A 115 20.81 -3.59 -2.85
CA ALA A 115 22.17 -3.06 -2.72
C ALA A 115 22.39 -2.34 -1.37
N ARG A 116 21.39 -1.58 -0.89
CA ARG A 116 21.45 -0.94 0.44
C ARG A 116 21.52 -1.97 1.57
N PHE A 117 20.77 -3.06 1.46
CA PHE A 117 20.84 -4.14 2.47
C PHE A 117 22.19 -4.84 2.45
N ASP A 118 22.75 -5.11 1.27
CA ASP A 118 24.07 -5.72 1.14
C ASP A 118 25.18 -4.83 1.72
N GLU A 119 25.11 -3.53 1.47
CA GLU A 119 26.02 -2.54 2.06
C GLU A 119 25.91 -2.52 3.58
N TYR A 120 24.69 -2.50 4.12
CA TYR A 120 24.46 -2.59 5.56
C TYR A 120 25.05 -3.86 6.16
N LEU A 121 24.83 -5.02 5.53
CA LEU A 121 25.37 -6.30 5.99
C LEU A 121 26.91 -6.30 5.97
N LYS A 122 27.52 -5.68 4.97
CA LYS A 122 28.98 -5.52 4.88
C LYS A 122 29.52 -4.68 6.04
N LEU A 123 28.93 -3.51 6.29
CA LEU A 123 29.31 -2.64 7.41
C LEU A 123 29.13 -3.33 8.75
N TYR A 124 28.02 -4.08 8.91
CA TYR A 124 27.75 -4.84 10.12
C TYR A 124 28.84 -5.90 10.38
N LYS A 125 29.22 -6.68 9.36
CA LYS A 125 30.31 -7.66 9.47
C LYS A 125 31.64 -7.00 9.87
N GLN A 126 31.99 -5.89 9.22
CA GLN A 126 33.20 -5.14 9.57
C GLN A 126 33.18 -4.64 11.02
N SER A 127 32.02 -4.21 11.52
CA SER A 127 31.87 -3.79 12.92
C SER A 127 32.09 -4.93 13.91
N LEU A 128 31.71 -6.17 13.54
CA LEU A 128 31.94 -7.36 14.36
C LEU A 128 33.42 -7.73 14.38
N GLU A 129 34.10 -7.71 13.23
CA GLU A 129 35.54 -7.96 13.12
C GLU A 129 36.34 -6.94 13.95
N LEU A 130 35.98 -5.66 13.86
CA LEU A 130 36.63 -4.61 14.63
C LEU A 130 36.42 -4.80 16.13
N LYS A 131 35.22 -5.18 16.57
CA LYS A 131 34.94 -5.54 17.97
C LYS A 131 35.78 -6.74 18.42
N ALA A 132 35.91 -7.78 17.60
CA ALA A 132 36.72 -8.94 17.91
C ALA A 132 38.22 -8.59 18.02
N ALA A 133 38.72 -7.76 17.11
CA ALA A 133 40.11 -7.27 17.14
C ALA A 133 40.38 -6.42 18.39
N MET A 134 39.45 -5.55 18.79
CA MET A 134 39.57 -4.77 20.02
C MET A 134 39.57 -5.66 21.27
N ALA A 135 38.72 -6.70 21.31
CA ALA A 135 38.71 -7.66 22.41
C ALA A 135 40.06 -8.41 22.51
N SER A 136 40.62 -8.85 21.38
CA SER A 136 41.94 -9.49 21.35
C SER A 136 43.06 -8.56 21.83
N LYS A 137 43.10 -7.30 21.36
CA LYS A 137 44.06 -6.29 21.84
C LYS A 137 43.93 -6.07 23.34
N LYS A 138 42.69 -5.93 23.85
CA LYS A 138 42.43 -5.77 25.29
C LYS A 138 42.98 -6.95 26.10
N ASN A 139 42.75 -8.18 25.63
CA ASN A 139 43.26 -9.39 26.29
C ASN A 139 44.80 -9.44 26.26
N PHE A 140 45.42 -9.07 25.15
CA PHE A 140 46.87 -8.99 25.04
C PHE A 140 47.47 -7.96 26.02
N PHE A 141 46.93 -6.74 26.05
CA PHE A 141 47.36 -5.72 27.01
C PHE A 141 47.16 -6.17 28.46
N GLN A 142 46.05 -6.84 28.78
CA GLN A 142 45.85 -7.39 30.12
C GLN A 142 46.88 -8.48 30.48
N SER A 143 47.27 -9.31 29.52
CA SER A 143 48.31 -10.34 29.71
C SER A 143 49.67 -9.70 29.99
N LEU A 144 50.07 -8.70 29.21
CA LEU A 144 51.31 -7.93 29.44
C LEU A 144 51.32 -7.27 30.82
N MET A 145 50.22 -6.63 31.20
CA MET A 145 50.11 -5.96 32.51
C MET A 145 50.17 -6.94 33.69
N LYS A 146 49.83 -8.21 33.50
CA LYS A 146 50.01 -9.26 34.52
C LYS A 146 51.47 -9.72 34.62
N LEU A 147 52.17 -9.82 33.50
CA LEU A 147 53.59 -10.19 33.45
C LEU A 147 54.50 -9.13 34.08
N CYS A 148 54.19 -7.85 33.93
CA CYS A 148 54.96 -6.77 34.56
C CYS A 148 54.72 -6.60 36.08
N LYS A 149 53.83 -7.40 36.69
CA LYS A 149 53.49 -7.34 38.12
C LYS A 149 54.07 -8.50 38.95
N ASN A 150 54.77 -9.43 38.30
CA ASN A 150 55.62 -10.45 38.94
C ASN A 150 57.08 -10.08 38.76
#